data_AF-W4FA39-F1
#
_entry.id   AF-W4FA39-F1
#
_cell.length_a   1.000
_cell.length_b   1.000
_cell.length_c   1.000
_cell.angle_alpha   90.00
_cell.angle_beta   90.00
_cell.angle_gamma   90.00
#
_symmetry.space_group_name_H-M   'P 1'
#
loop_
_entity.id
_entity.type
_entity.pdbx_description
1 polymer ?
#
loop_
_entity_poly.entity_id
_entity_poly.type
_entity_poly.pdbx_seq_one_letter_code
_entity_poly.pdbx_strand_id
1 'polypeptide(L)'
;MRDQHFGYPHSCTGSRTKARPITVPLFTLALVESIHAASICNALTPNSWTQAASSNPKLQGALNELSKNAVATWYTDRGGDAISDLLQKCSGSQVPSIVIYGLPKKDCADGFSSSGNNKDAAMYKTQTAPRALGANVRLGH
;
A
#
# COMPACT_ATOMS: atom_id res chain seq x y z
N MET A 1 -9.16 -35.34 45.15
CA MET A 1 -7.77 -35.82 45.13
C MET A 1 -6.90 -34.57 44.96
N ARG A 2 -6.65 -33.79 46.02
CA ARG A 2 -5.52 -33.81 46.99
C ARG A 2 -4.13 -33.66 46.34
N ASP A 3 -3.66 -32.41 46.38
CA ASP A 3 -2.26 -31.96 46.42
C ASP A 3 -1.42 -32.66 47.49
N GLN A 4 -0.13 -32.86 47.21
CA GLN A 4 1.06 -32.86 48.11
C GLN A 4 2.31 -32.61 47.22
N HIS A 5 3.39 -31.88 47.55
CA HIS A 5 4.11 -31.57 48.79
C HIS A 5 4.84 -30.20 48.64
N PHE A 6 4.83 -29.27 49.62
CA PHE A 6 5.50 -29.21 50.94
C PHE A 6 6.92 -28.62 50.91
N GLY A 7 7.13 -27.50 51.61
CA GLY A 7 8.46 -27.09 52.10
C GLY A 7 8.75 -25.58 52.11
N TYR A 8 8.33 -24.87 53.17
CA TYR A 8 9.04 -23.67 53.64
C TYR A 8 10.25 -24.09 54.50
N PRO A 9 11.29 -23.26 54.58
CA PRO A 9 11.51 -22.63 55.88
C PRO A 9 11.86 -21.13 55.82
N HIS A 10 11.53 -20.46 56.93
CA HIS A 10 11.95 -19.11 57.30
C HIS A 10 13.43 -19.07 57.67
N SER A 11 14.12 -17.97 57.34
CA SER A 11 15.07 -17.31 58.24
C SER A 11 15.46 -15.92 57.74
N CYS A 12 15.25 -14.93 58.60
CA CYS A 12 15.72 -13.56 58.44
C CYS A 12 17.21 -13.48 58.74
N THR A 13 18.00 -12.96 57.81
CA THR A 13 19.32 -12.39 58.12
C THR A 13 19.47 -11.07 57.37
N GLY A 14 19.41 -9.97 58.12
CA GLY A 14 19.79 -8.66 57.63
C GLY A 14 21.29 -8.65 57.35
N SER A 15 21.66 -8.47 56.08
CA SER A 15 23.04 -8.21 55.69
C SER A 15 23.16 -6.76 55.28
N ARG A 16 23.98 -6.03 56.03
CA ARG A 16 24.28 -4.61 55.84
C ARG A 16 25.05 -4.48 54.52
N THR A 17 24.36 -4.14 53.43
CA THR A 17 24.99 -3.94 52.11
C THR A 17 25.85 -2.68 52.14
N LYS A 18 27.16 -2.90 52.15
CA LYS A 18 28.19 -1.87 51.94
C LYS A 18 27.95 -1.23 50.58
N ALA A 19 27.77 0.09 50.56
CA ALA A 19 27.56 0.87 49.34
C ALA A 19 28.66 0.54 48.32
N ARG A 20 28.26 -0.09 47.21
CA ARG A 20 29.11 -0.27 46.03
C ARG A 20 28.95 0.97 45.14
N PRO A 21 30.03 1.41 44.47
CA PRO A 21 29.97 2.56 43.58
C PRO A 21 28.88 2.34 42.53
N ILE A 22 28.04 3.35 42.35
CA ILE A 22 26.96 3.37 41.37
C ILE A 22 27.63 3.39 39.99
N THR A 23 27.74 2.22 39.37
CA THR A 23 28.03 2.13 37.94
C THR A 23 26.80 2.63 37.21
N VAL A 24 26.90 3.85 36.66
CA VAL A 24 25.88 4.46 35.81
C VAL A 24 25.68 3.54 34.60
N PRO A 25 24.48 2.96 34.39
CA PRO A 25 24.22 2.24 33.16
C PRO A 25 24.28 3.25 32.02
N LEU A 26 25.23 3.05 31.09
CA LEU A 26 25.30 3.77 29.83
C LEU A 26 23.97 3.53 29.11
N PHE A 27 23.09 4.53 29.08
CA PHE A 27 21.87 4.49 28.28
C PHE A 27 22.29 4.40 26.81
N THR A 28 22.20 3.20 26.23
CA THR A 28 22.29 3.03 24.79
C THR A 28 21.08 3.72 24.16
N LEU A 29 21.29 4.86 23.50
CA LEU A 29 20.29 5.47 22.64
C LEU A 29 19.97 4.46 21.54
N ALA A 30 18.85 3.76 21.67
CA ALA A 30 18.28 3.01 20.56
C ALA A 30 17.83 4.03 19.50
N LEU A 31 18.46 4.02 18.33
CA LEU A 31 17.92 4.72 17.17
C LEU A 31 16.57 4.06 16.84
N VAL A 32 15.47 4.76 17.12
CA VAL A 32 14.17 4.43 16.57
C VAL A 32 14.21 4.84 15.10
N GLU A 33 14.45 3.87 14.22
CA GLU A 33 14.21 4.09 12.79
C GLU A 33 12.72 4.39 12.59
N SER A 34 12.43 5.60 12.13
CA SER A 34 11.07 6.03 11.85
C SER A 34 10.61 5.34 10.58
N ILE A 35 9.87 4.24 10.72
CA ILE A 35 9.22 3.55 9.60
C ILE A 35 8.10 4.47 9.10
N HIS A 36 8.42 5.34 8.15
CA HIS A 36 7.39 6.08 7.43
C HIS A 36 6.61 5.09 6.57
N ALA A 37 5.30 4.98 6.83
CA ALA A 37 4.40 4.26 5.94
C ALA A 37 4.49 4.88 4.54
N ALA A 38 4.80 4.05 3.54
CA ALA A 38 4.84 4.48 2.16
C ALA A 38 3.44 4.97 1.75
N SER A 39 3.34 6.20 1.23
CA SER A 39 2.06 6.76 0.80
C SER A 39 1.63 6.16 -0.55
N ILE A 40 0.33 5.96 -0.75
CA ILE A 40 -0.19 5.53 -2.04
C ILE A 40 -0.04 6.69 -3.03
N CYS A 41 0.49 6.40 -4.22
CA CYS A 41 0.60 7.36 -5.30
C CYS A 41 -0.78 7.84 -5.77
N ASN A 42 -1.01 9.14 -5.68
CA ASN A 42 -2.25 9.81 -6.09
C ASN A 42 -2.00 10.80 -7.25
N ALA A 43 -1.11 10.43 -8.17
CA ALA A 43 -0.63 11.36 -9.21
C ALA A 43 -1.57 11.49 -10.42
N LEU A 44 -2.53 10.57 -10.58
CA LEU A 44 -3.47 10.56 -11.69
C LEU A 44 -4.89 10.77 -11.19
N THR A 45 -5.46 11.94 -11.49
CA THR A 45 -6.88 12.22 -11.26
C THR A 45 -7.74 11.45 -12.29
N PRO A 46 -8.84 10.81 -11.88
CA PRO A 46 -9.77 10.18 -12.82
C PRO A 46 -10.31 11.19 -13.85
N ASN A 47 -10.22 10.86 -15.14
CA ASN A 47 -10.71 11.73 -16.23
C ASN A 47 -12.20 12.08 -16.09
N SER A 48 -13.00 11.16 -15.55
CA SER A 48 -14.43 11.37 -15.29
C SER A 48 -14.68 12.53 -14.32
N TRP A 49 -13.74 12.84 -13.43
CA TRP A 49 -13.89 13.96 -12.49
C TRP A 49 -13.70 15.29 -13.20
N THR A 50 -12.71 15.41 -14.08
CA THR A 50 -12.50 16.62 -14.90
C THR A 50 -13.73 16.93 -15.76
N GLN A 51 -14.31 15.91 -16.38
CA GLN A 51 -15.56 16.05 -17.14
C GLN A 51 -16.74 16.43 -16.24
N ALA A 52 -16.89 15.76 -15.09
CA ALA A 52 -17.97 16.04 -14.15
C ALA A 52 -17.90 17.47 -13.59
N ALA A 53 -16.70 17.96 -13.25
CA ALA A 53 -16.47 19.34 -12.81
C ALA A 53 -16.87 20.34 -13.90
N SER A 54 -16.52 20.05 -15.15
CA SER A 54 -16.81 20.92 -16.29
C SER A 54 -18.31 20.98 -16.61
N SER A 55 -19.01 19.84 -16.55
CA SER A 55 -20.45 19.77 -16.82
C SER A 55 -21.32 20.21 -15.64
N ASN A 56 -20.80 20.13 -14.41
CA ASN A 56 -21.53 20.47 -13.19
C ASN A 56 -20.62 21.23 -12.19
N PRO A 57 -20.47 22.55 -12.35
CA PRO A 57 -19.57 23.35 -11.49
C PRO A 57 -19.88 23.26 -9.99
N LYS A 58 -21.13 22.95 -9.61
CA LYS A 58 -21.52 22.71 -8.21
C LYS A 58 -20.78 21.53 -7.56
N LEU A 59 -20.27 20.59 -8.35
CA LEU A 59 -19.50 19.43 -7.87
C LEU A 59 -18.03 19.77 -7.62
N GLN A 60 -17.52 20.93 -8.04
CA GLN A 60 -16.11 21.30 -7.95
C GLN A 60 -15.56 21.14 -6.52
N GLY A 61 -16.29 21.61 -5.51
CA GLY A 61 -15.89 21.49 -4.11
C GLY A 61 -15.75 20.02 -3.66
N ALA A 62 -16.74 19.19 -4.00
CA ALA A 62 -16.71 17.77 -3.66
C ALA A 62 -15.56 17.03 -4.39
N LEU A 63 -15.33 17.33 -5.67
CA LEU A 63 -14.25 16.74 -6.45
C LEU A 63 -12.86 17.17 -5.96
N ASN A 64 -12.72 18.41 -5.47
CA ASN A 64 -11.49 18.87 -4.82
C ASN A 64 -11.20 18.08 -3.54
N GLU A 65 -12.22 17.79 -2.72
CA GLU A 65 -12.05 16.96 -1.52
C GLU A 65 -11.71 15.50 -1.86
N LEU A 66 -12.41 14.91 -2.84
CA LEU A 66 -12.13 13.55 -3.31
C LEU A 66 -10.70 13.41 -3.85
N SER A 67 -10.18 14.43 -4.54
CA SER A 67 -8.82 14.46 -5.11
C SER A 67 -7.70 14.42 -4.09
N LYS A 68 -7.98 14.66 -2.81
CA LYS A 68 -6.99 14.49 -1.74
C LYS A 68 -6.71 13.03 -1.42
N ASN A 69 -7.64 12.13 -1.76
CA ASN A 69 -7.54 10.70 -1.45
C ASN A 69 -6.97 9.93 -2.64
N ALA A 70 -6.09 8.97 -2.38
CA ALA A 70 -5.55 8.11 -3.42
C ALA A 70 -6.64 7.24 -4.03
N VAL A 71 -6.75 7.30 -5.36
CA VAL A 71 -7.65 6.44 -6.14
C VAL A 71 -6.80 5.54 -7.02
N ALA A 72 -7.17 4.25 -7.09
CA ALA A 72 -6.46 3.30 -7.92
C ALA A 72 -6.58 3.68 -9.41
N THR A 73 -5.47 3.56 -10.14
CA THR A 73 -5.45 3.81 -11.58
C THR A 73 -5.99 2.60 -12.34
N TRP A 74 -7.00 2.80 -13.18
CA TRP A 74 -7.58 1.75 -13.99
C TRP A 74 -6.79 1.55 -15.28
N TYR A 75 -6.17 0.38 -15.43
CA TYR A 75 -5.52 -0.04 -16.65
C TYR A 75 -6.45 -0.94 -17.45
N THR A 76 -7.01 -0.39 -18.53
CA THR A 76 -8.00 -1.08 -19.35
C THR A 76 -7.46 -1.40 -20.73
N ASP A 77 -8.09 -2.33 -21.42
CA ASP A 77 -7.77 -2.70 -22.80
C ASP A 77 -8.40 -1.76 -23.85
N ARG A 78 -8.94 -0.60 -23.43
CA ARG A 78 -9.55 0.42 -24.31
C ARG A 78 -8.79 1.74 -24.32
N GLY A 79 -7.85 1.93 -23.41
CA GLY A 79 -7.14 3.19 -23.20
C GLY A 79 -5.68 3.15 -23.61
N GLY A 80 -4.98 4.26 -23.35
CA GLY A 80 -3.53 4.37 -23.49
C GLY A 80 -2.77 3.74 -22.32
N ASP A 81 -1.47 4.03 -22.25
CA ASP A 81 -0.57 3.48 -21.24
C ASP A 81 -0.61 4.24 -19.90
N ALA A 82 -1.72 4.09 -19.17
CA ALA A 82 -1.91 4.70 -17.86
C ALA A 82 -0.89 4.25 -16.79
N ILE A 83 -0.25 3.09 -16.98
CA ILE A 83 0.75 2.56 -16.04
C ILE A 83 2.06 3.32 -16.17
N SER A 84 2.53 3.53 -17.40
CA SER A 84 3.75 4.31 -17.64
C SER A 84 3.58 5.74 -17.13
N ASP A 85 2.43 6.36 -17.39
CA ASP A 85 2.11 7.71 -16.90
C ASP A 85 2.08 7.79 -15.37
N LEU A 86 1.51 6.77 -14.71
CA LEU A 86 1.49 6.68 -13.25
C LEU A 86 2.91 6.58 -12.70
N LEU A 87 3.69 5.62 -13.19
CA LEU A 87 5.05 5.36 -12.70
C LEU A 87 6.01 6.53 -12.95
N GLN A 88 5.80 7.34 -14.00
CA GLN A 88 6.57 8.56 -14.22
C GLN A 88 6.26 9.66 -13.22
N LYS A 89 5.02 9.73 -12.71
CA LYS A 89 4.57 10.81 -11.81
C LYS A 89 4.62 10.44 -10.34
N CYS A 90 4.66 9.16 -10.00
CA CYS A 90 4.90 8.72 -8.62
C CYS A 90 6.34 9.02 -8.20
N SER A 91 6.53 9.57 -7.00
CA SER A 91 7.87 9.72 -6.40
C SER A 91 8.38 8.38 -5.85
N GLY A 92 9.70 8.26 -5.67
CA GLY A 92 10.36 6.97 -5.44
C GLY A 92 9.87 6.19 -4.23
N SER A 93 9.35 6.85 -3.20
CA SER A 93 8.83 6.19 -1.99
C SER A 93 7.31 5.94 -2.02
N GLN A 94 6.61 6.35 -3.09
CA GLN A 94 5.17 6.15 -3.21
C GLN A 94 4.83 4.79 -3.79
N VAL A 95 3.78 4.16 -3.26
CA VAL A 95 3.28 2.87 -3.74
C VAL A 95 2.19 3.12 -4.80
N PRO A 96 2.36 2.70 -6.06
CA PRO A 96 1.30 2.79 -7.06
C PRO A 96 0.16 1.81 -6.76
N SER A 97 -1.08 2.28 -6.87
CA SER A 97 -2.29 1.44 -6.79
C SER A 97 -2.95 1.32 -8.16
N ILE A 98 -3.15 0.09 -8.63
CA ILE A 98 -3.54 -0.22 -10.01
C ILE A 98 -4.65 -1.26 -10.01
N VAL A 99 -5.71 -1.01 -10.79
CA VAL A 99 -6.73 -2.00 -11.16
C VAL A 99 -6.49 -2.43 -12.60
N ILE A 100 -6.25 -3.73 -12.83
CA ILE A 100 -6.12 -4.28 -14.18
C ILE A 100 -7.50 -4.77 -14.63
N TYR A 101 -8.02 -4.17 -15.71
CA TYR A 101 -9.36 -4.41 -16.20
C TYR A 101 -9.37 -4.53 -17.73
N GLY A 102 -8.78 -5.63 -18.22
CA GLY A 102 -8.65 -5.94 -19.64
C GLY A 102 -8.96 -7.40 -19.98
N LEU A 103 -9.67 -8.13 -19.11
CA LEU A 103 -9.98 -9.54 -19.39
C LEU A 103 -10.88 -9.66 -20.64
N PRO A 104 -10.62 -10.64 -21.53
CA PRO A 104 -11.52 -10.93 -22.64
C PRO A 104 -12.86 -11.42 -22.07
N LYS A 105 -13.98 -10.96 -22.65
CA LYS A 105 -15.34 -11.28 -22.18
C LYS A 105 -15.57 -10.95 -20.69
N LYS A 106 -14.95 -9.88 -20.18
CA LYS A 106 -15.21 -9.36 -18.82
C LYS A 106 -16.69 -9.00 -18.63
N ASP A 107 -17.15 -9.01 -17.37
CA ASP A 107 -18.56 -8.81 -16.96
C ASP A 107 -19.55 -9.70 -17.73
N CYS A 108 -19.22 -10.98 -17.82
CA CYS A 108 -19.94 -11.97 -18.62
C CYS A 108 -21.40 -12.18 -18.21
N ALA A 109 -21.81 -11.76 -17.01
CA ALA A 109 -23.19 -11.81 -16.56
C ALA A 109 -24.09 -10.79 -17.29
N ASP A 110 -23.56 -9.62 -17.63
CA ASP A 110 -24.33 -8.51 -18.20
C ASP A 110 -24.10 -8.33 -19.71
N GLY A 111 -23.14 -9.04 -20.32
CA GLY A 111 -22.97 -9.12 -21.79
C GLY A 111 -22.47 -7.86 -22.50
N PHE A 112 -22.42 -6.69 -21.85
CA PHE A 112 -22.07 -5.40 -22.47
C PHE A 112 -20.56 -5.10 -22.58
N SER A 113 -19.69 -5.99 -22.11
CA SER A 113 -18.29 -5.64 -21.82
C SER A 113 -17.23 -6.19 -22.79
N SER A 114 -17.61 -6.55 -24.01
CA SER A 114 -16.75 -7.18 -25.03
C SER A 114 -16.13 -6.21 -26.05
N SER A 115 -16.36 -4.90 -25.96
CA SER A 115 -15.80 -3.90 -26.90
C SER A 115 -14.35 -3.52 -26.67
N GLY A 116 -13.64 -4.18 -25.74
CA GLY A 116 -12.21 -3.98 -25.49
C GLY A 116 -11.30 -4.62 -26.54
N ASN A 117 -10.02 -4.25 -26.58
CA ASN A 117 -9.07 -4.76 -27.57
C ASN A 117 -8.64 -6.20 -27.30
N ASN A 118 -8.67 -6.68 -26.05
CA ASN A 118 -8.25 -8.04 -25.75
C ASN A 118 -9.36 -9.02 -26.12
N LYS A 119 -9.12 -9.84 -27.14
CA LYS A 119 -10.07 -10.84 -27.63
C LYS A 119 -9.84 -12.23 -27.01
N ASP A 120 -8.64 -12.48 -26.51
CA ASP A 120 -8.25 -13.76 -25.93
C ASP A 120 -7.20 -13.60 -24.81
N ALA A 121 -6.81 -14.74 -24.24
CA ALA A 121 -5.82 -14.80 -23.15
C ALA A 121 -4.41 -14.40 -23.60
N ALA A 122 -4.04 -14.61 -24.87
CA ALA A 122 -2.72 -14.23 -25.38
C ALA A 122 -2.61 -12.70 -25.45
N MET A 123 -3.64 -12.02 -25.96
CA MET A 123 -3.70 -10.56 -25.99
C MET A 123 -3.66 -9.95 -24.58
N TYR A 124 -4.41 -10.53 -23.63
CA TYR A 124 -4.38 -10.10 -22.23
C TYR A 124 -2.99 -10.27 -21.58
N LYS A 125 -2.31 -11.39 -21.84
CA LYS A 125 -0.91 -11.60 -21.39
C LYS A 125 0.03 -10.56 -21.99
N THR A 126 -0.08 -10.27 -23.29
CA THR A 126 0.74 -9.25 -23.94
C THR A 126 0.53 -7.86 -23.34
N GLN A 127 -0.70 -7.51 -22.97
CA GLN A 127 -1.00 -6.23 -22.32
C GLN A 127 -0.34 -6.12 -20.92
N THR A 128 -0.32 -7.21 -20.15
CA THR A 128 0.07 -7.22 -18.73
C THR A 128 1.53 -7.58 -18.49
N ALA A 129 2.11 -8.48 -19.28
CA ALA A 129 3.45 -9.05 -19.06
C ALA A 129 4.61 -8.03 -19.08
N PRO A 130 4.67 -7.05 -20.01
CA PRO A 130 5.73 -6.04 -20.01
C PRO A 130 5.79 -5.22 -18.70
N ARG A 131 4.67 -5.15 -17.98
CA ARG A 131 4.50 -4.30 -16.79
C ARG A 131 4.67 -5.07 -15.49
N ALA A 132 4.37 -6.37 -15.48
CA ALA A 132 4.77 -7.25 -14.39
C ALA A 132 6.30 -7.33 -14.25
N LEU A 133 7.03 -7.20 -15.36
CA LEU A 133 8.50 -7.11 -15.38
C LEU A 133 8.99 -5.73 -14.92
N GLY A 134 8.37 -4.64 -15.38
CA GLY A 134 8.72 -3.28 -14.96
C GLY A 134 8.45 -2.97 -13.48
N ALA A 135 7.44 -3.61 -12.86
CA ALA A 135 7.16 -3.51 -11.43
C ALA A 135 8.22 -4.20 -10.56
N ASN A 136 8.88 -5.26 -11.05
CA ASN A 136 9.96 -5.93 -10.33
C ASN A 136 11.28 -5.14 -10.34
N VAL A 137 11.55 -4.37 -11.39
CA VAL A 137 12.83 -3.64 -11.53
C VAL A 137 12.93 -2.43 -10.57
N ARG A 138 11.81 -1.86 -10.13
CA ARG A 138 11.80 -0.69 -9.22
C ARG A 138 11.70 -1.01 -7.73
N LEU A 139 11.48 -2.25 -7.34
CA LEU A 139 11.39 -2.66 -5.93
C LEU A 139 12.73 -3.15 -5.34
N GLY A 140 13.82 -3.05 -6.11
CA GLY A 140 15.13 -3.60 -5.76
C GLY A 140 16.24 -2.59 -5.45
N HIS A 141 15.94 -1.30 -5.27
CA HIS A 141 16.94 -0.27 -4.95
C HIS A 141 16.50 0.64 -3.82
#